data_AF-A0A8S3D3E2-F1
#
_entry.id   AF-A0A8S3D3E2-F1
#
_cell.length_a   1.000
_cell.length_b   1.000
_cell.length_c   1.000
_cell.angle_alpha   90.00
_cell.angle_beta   90.00
_cell.angle_gamma   90.00
#
_symmetry.space_group_name_H-M   'P 1'
#
loop_
_entity.id
_entity.type
_entity.pdbx_description
1 polymer ?
#
loop_
_entity_poly.entity_id
_entity_poly.type
_entity_poly.pdbx_seq_one_letter_code
_entity_poly.pdbx_strand_id
1 'polypeptide(L)'
;MATAGGGEVAAAQRVLRFSDVVQESLEILEPIGGYSKVPLVSLEEAVTPLVPMLPDVQAHAYIAKLKCKKPADNLTPDESASIMLYTMEWKPLNECLYVVLNDTLRAKNRLQKLPLWYLYLRLFLNALFRLPLVPAMAYRGVRLDLSNRYIKGESIVWWGFSSCTTSMGVLQSDLFLGKRGTRTMFTLQCKSARDIRKHSFFPAEDEVLLMAATQFKIVSSLDQGDLHMIQLEETTPPFPLLQP
;
A
#
# COMPACT_ATOMS: atom_id res chain seq x y z
N MET A 1 9.48 4.23 37.02
CA MET A 1 8.74 3.32 36.10
C MET A 1 7.99 4.15 35.08
N ALA A 2 8.52 4.22 33.87
CA ALA A 2 8.06 4.87 32.61
C ALA A 2 9.33 4.88 31.73
N THR A 3 9.36 4.66 30.41
CA THR A 3 8.35 4.77 29.35
C THR A 3 8.53 3.68 28.25
N ALA A 4 8.16 2.42 28.52
CA ALA A 4 8.31 1.34 27.51
C ALA A 4 7.23 1.37 26.40
N GLY A 5 5.97 1.65 26.76
CA GLY A 5 4.83 1.42 25.87
C GLY A 5 4.68 2.33 24.64
N GLY A 6 5.31 3.50 24.61
CA GLY A 6 5.16 4.45 23.48
C GLY A 6 5.84 3.97 22.20
N GLY A 7 7.01 3.32 22.33
CA GLY A 7 7.76 2.80 21.18
C GLY A 7 7.15 1.53 20.60
N GLU A 8 6.66 0.64 21.45
CA GLU A 8 6.07 -0.64 21.04
C GLU A 8 4.73 -0.46 20.32
N VAL A 9 3.87 0.46 20.77
CA VAL A 9 2.59 0.73 20.08
C VAL A 9 2.86 1.30 18.68
N ALA A 10 3.75 2.28 18.56
CA ALA A 10 4.15 2.81 17.25
C ALA A 10 4.78 1.73 16.36
N ALA A 11 5.62 0.86 16.89
CA ALA A 11 6.26 -0.22 16.13
C ALA A 11 5.29 -1.35 15.71
N ALA A 12 4.30 -1.67 16.55
CA ALA A 12 3.27 -2.67 16.25
C ALA A 12 2.28 -2.18 15.18
N GLN A 13 2.00 -0.87 15.14
CA GLN A 13 1.22 -0.23 14.07
C GLN A 13 1.89 -0.46 12.70
N ARG A 14 3.15 -0.02 12.56
CA ARG A 14 3.95 -0.10 11.33
C ARG A 14 3.88 -1.43 10.56
N VAL A 15 3.77 -2.56 11.26
CA VAL A 15 3.81 -3.91 10.64
C VAL A 15 2.76 -4.09 9.55
N LEU A 16 1.54 -3.59 9.77
CA LEU A 16 0.36 -4.07 9.08
C LEU A 16 0.38 -3.73 7.59
N ARG A 17 0.76 -2.50 7.21
CA ARG A 17 0.96 -2.08 5.81
C ARG A 17 1.92 -3.00 5.05
N PHE A 18 3.00 -3.47 5.69
CA PHE A 18 4.00 -4.32 5.03
C PHE A 18 3.63 -5.80 5.02
N SER A 19 2.75 -6.27 5.92
CA SER A 19 2.29 -7.67 5.98
C SER A 19 1.00 -8.00 5.20
N ASP A 20 0.24 -7.01 4.74
CA ASP A 20 -1.10 -7.21 4.15
C ASP A 20 -1.16 -8.04 2.85
N VAL A 21 -0.01 -8.36 2.24
CA VAL A 21 0.12 -9.23 1.04
C VAL A 21 -0.52 -10.62 1.20
N VAL A 22 -0.73 -11.10 2.43
CA VAL A 22 -1.49 -12.34 2.69
C VAL A 22 -2.93 -12.29 2.13
N GLN A 23 -3.51 -11.09 2.06
CA GLN A 23 -4.89 -10.82 1.63
C GLN A 23 -5.06 -10.70 0.10
N GLU A 24 -3.97 -10.58 -0.67
CA GLU A 24 -4.07 -10.59 -2.13
C GLU A 24 -4.67 -11.92 -2.58
N SER A 25 -5.78 -11.89 -3.34
CA SER A 25 -6.48 -13.11 -3.76
C SER A 25 -5.69 -13.91 -4.81
N LEU A 26 -4.86 -13.21 -5.59
CA LEU A 26 -4.20 -13.67 -6.83
C LEU A 26 -5.18 -13.97 -7.98
N GLU A 27 -6.48 -13.71 -7.80
CA GLU A 27 -7.46 -13.81 -8.87
C GLU A 27 -7.37 -12.61 -9.82
N ILE A 28 -7.57 -12.85 -11.11
CA ILE A 28 -7.73 -11.78 -12.10
C ILE A 28 -9.15 -11.20 -11.98
N LEU A 29 -9.22 -9.89 -11.77
CA LEU A 29 -10.44 -9.11 -11.55
C LEU A 29 -10.51 -7.96 -12.58
N GLU A 30 -11.69 -7.38 -12.79
CA GLU A 30 -11.90 -6.32 -13.80
C GLU A 30 -11.10 -5.03 -13.50
N PRO A 31 -10.48 -4.37 -14.51
CA PRO A 31 -9.69 -3.15 -14.31
C PRO A 31 -10.34 -2.08 -13.44
N ILE A 32 -9.54 -1.43 -12.59
CA ILE A 32 -9.99 -0.33 -11.74
C ILE A 32 -10.03 0.93 -12.59
N GLY A 33 -11.21 1.54 -12.72
CA GLY A 33 -11.40 2.77 -13.50
C GLY A 33 -12.53 3.63 -12.94
N GLY A 34 -13.01 4.58 -13.75
CA GLY A 34 -14.17 5.44 -13.39
C GLY A 34 -13.85 6.63 -12.49
N TYR A 35 -12.87 6.50 -11.59
CA TYR A 35 -12.37 7.59 -10.74
C TYR A 35 -11.83 8.80 -11.55
N SER A 36 -11.45 8.60 -12.81
CA SER A 36 -11.00 9.68 -13.70
C SER A 36 -12.10 10.61 -14.19
N LYS A 37 -13.36 10.14 -14.14
CA LYS A 37 -14.54 10.85 -14.63
C LYS A 37 -15.11 11.85 -13.61
N VAL A 38 -14.65 11.80 -12.36
CA VAL A 38 -15.02 12.76 -11.31
C VAL A 38 -14.00 13.92 -11.25
N PRO A 39 -14.41 15.13 -10.83
CA PRO A 39 -13.51 16.27 -10.71
C PRO A 39 -12.38 15.99 -9.71
N LEU A 40 -11.25 16.68 -9.90
CA LEU A 40 -10.23 16.81 -8.87
C LEU A 40 -10.73 17.82 -7.84
N VAL A 41 -10.75 17.44 -6.56
CA VAL A 41 -11.37 18.20 -5.45
C VAL A 41 -10.39 18.35 -4.28
N SER A 42 -10.74 19.15 -3.28
CA SER A 42 -9.96 19.24 -2.02
C SER A 42 -9.97 17.91 -1.25
N LEU A 43 -9.02 17.72 -0.32
CA LEU A 43 -8.98 16.49 0.48
C LEU A 43 -10.24 16.32 1.35
N GLU A 44 -10.78 17.41 1.88
CA GLU A 44 -11.99 17.44 2.72
C GLU A 44 -13.23 16.96 1.93
N GLU A 45 -13.39 17.45 0.69
CA GLU A 45 -14.41 16.96 -0.24
C GLU A 45 -14.16 15.49 -0.64
N ALA A 46 -12.89 15.13 -0.89
CA ALA A 46 -12.51 13.80 -1.34
C ALA A 46 -12.83 12.69 -0.34
N VAL A 47 -12.73 12.97 0.97
CA VAL A 47 -13.04 11.99 2.04
C VAL A 47 -14.50 12.02 2.51
N THR A 48 -15.29 13.02 2.10
CA THR A 48 -16.68 13.16 2.57
C THR A 48 -17.57 11.93 2.29
N PRO A 49 -17.51 11.26 1.11
CA PRO A 49 -18.28 10.02 0.89
C PRO A 49 -17.82 8.82 1.73
N LEU A 50 -16.63 8.89 2.36
CA LEU A 50 -16.06 7.80 3.14
C LEU A 50 -16.48 7.81 4.61
N VAL A 51 -16.98 8.96 5.12
CA VAL A 51 -17.36 9.15 6.54
C VAL A 51 -18.27 8.04 7.09
N PRO A 52 -19.28 7.51 6.36
CA PRO A 52 -20.12 6.42 6.89
C PRO A 52 -19.38 5.10 7.13
N MET A 53 -18.21 4.91 6.51
CA MET A 53 -17.36 3.72 6.66
C MET A 53 -16.11 4.00 7.53
N LEU A 54 -15.65 5.25 7.55
CA LEU A 54 -14.44 5.71 8.23
C LEU A 54 -14.78 6.97 9.06
N PRO A 55 -15.40 6.84 10.24
CA PRO A 55 -15.97 8.00 10.96
C PRO A 55 -14.98 9.14 11.23
N ASP A 56 -13.74 8.80 11.58
CA ASP A 56 -12.68 9.77 11.91
C ASP A 56 -11.90 10.31 10.70
N VAL A 57 -12.23 9.91 9.46
CA VAL A 57 -11.42 10.23 8.26
C VAL A 57 -11.24 11.73 8.04
N GLN A 58 -12.26 12.55 8.37
CA GLN A 58 -12.18 14.01 8.25
C GLN A 58 -11.18 14.63 9.25
N ALA A 59 -11.08 14.08 10.46
CA ALA A 59 -10.11 14.53 11.46
C ALA A 59 -8.68 14.20 11.02
N HIS A 60 -8.46 13.00 10.49
CA HIS A 60 -7.16 12.58 9.94
C HIS A 60 -6.79 13.39 8.68
N ALA A 61 -7.74 13.65 7.77
CA ALA A 61 -7.54 14.51 6.61
C ALA A 61 -7.10 15.93 6.99
N TYR A 62 -7.73 16.52 8.02
CA TYR A 62 -7.35 17.82 8.56
C TYR A 62 -5.91 17.82 9.10
N ILE A 63 -5.52 16.81 9.88
CA ILE A 63 -4.16 16.66 10.41
C ILE A 63 -3.14 16.51 9.27
N ALA A 64 -3.47 15.75 8.23
CA ALA A 64 -2.62 15.55 7.05
C ALA A 64 -2.39 16.89 6.33
N LYS A 65 -3.46 17.65 6.07
CA LYS A 65 -3.38 18.95 5.39
C LYS A 65 -2.62 20.00 6.19
N LEU A 66 -2.71 19.99 7.53
CA LEU A 66 -1.90 20.85 8.40
C LEU A 66 -0.39 20.59 8.28
N LYS A 67 0.02 19.35 8.01
CA LYS A 67 1.43 18.96 7.81
C LYS A 67 1.92 19.23 6.39
N CYS A 68 1.03 19.23 5.39
CA CYS A 68 1.35 19.38 3.97
C CYS A 68 1.26 20.83 3.44
N LYS A 69 1.42 21.86 4.27
CA LYS A 69 1.26 23.28 3.86
C LYS A 69 2.26 23.77 2.80
N LYS A 70 3.45 23.16 2.74
CA LYS A 70 4.52 23.45 1.76
C LYS A 70 5.14 22.12 1.32
N PRO A 71 4.44 21.34 0.48
CA PRO A 71 4.88 20.00 0.11
C PRO A 71 6.07 20.06 -0.85
N ALA A 72 6.80 18.95 -0.94
CA ALA A 72 7.86 18.77 -1.93
C ALA A 72 7.30 18.42 -3.32
N ASP A 73 8.20 18.23 -4.29
CA ASP A 73 7.94 17.59 -5.58
C ASP A 73 6.81 18.24 -6.41
N ASN A 74 6.63 19.56 -6.20
CA ASN A 74 5.63 20.43 -6.82
C ASN A 74 4.17 19.99 -6.64
N LEU A 75 3.87 19.10 -5.69
CA LEU A 75 2.49 18.72 -5.38
C LEU A 75 1.70 19.89 -4.77
N THR A 76 0.37 19.84 -4.84
CA THR A 76 -0.49 20.73 -4.03
C THR A 76 -0.56 20.23 -2.57
N PRO A 77 -0.98 21.08 -1.62
CA PRO A 77 -1.22 20.63 -0.24
C PRO A 77 -2.20 19.46 -0.15
N ASP A 78 -3.29 19.47 -0.95
CA ASP A 78 -4.29 18.40 -0.99
C ASP A 78 -3.74 17.09 -1.59
N GLU A 79 -2.95 17.18 -2.66
CA GLU A 79 -2.28 16.01 -3.26
C GLU A 79 -1.32 15.35 -2.25
N SER A 80 -0.42 16.13 -1.65
CA SER A 80 0.50 15.62 -0.64
C SER A 80 -0.21 15.13 0.62
N ALA A 81 -1.31 15.77 1.02
CA ALA A 81 -2.09 15.35 2.18
C ALA A 81 -2.88 14.06 1.92
N SER A 82 -3.30 13.78 0.68
CA SER A 82 -3.88 12.48 0.33
C SER A 82 -2.88 11.33 0.51
N ILE A 83 -1.61 11.52 0.12
CA ILE A 83 -0.55 10.53 0.34
C ILE A 83 -0.25 10.38 1.85
N MET A 84 -0.21 11.49 2.58
CA MET A 84 -0.02 11.44 4.03
C MET A 84 -1.18 10.73 4.74
N LEU A 85 -2.42 10.94 4.30
CA LEU A 85 -3.60 10.28 4.86
C LEU A 85 -3.61 8.77 4.57
N TYR A 86 -3.15 8.34 3.40
CA TYR A 86 -2.95 6.91 3.10
C TYR A 86 -1.92 6.25 4.03
N THR A 87 -0.85 6.97 4.39
CA THR A 87 0.21 6.44 5.26
C THR A 87 -0.06 6.61 6.76
N MET A 88 -1.07 7.38 7.14
CA MET A 88 -1.55 7.42 8.53
C MET A 88 -2.13 6.08 8.96
N GLU A 89 -1.99 5.79 10.25
CA GLU A 89 -2.64 4.64 10.86
C GLU A 89 -3.38 5.04 12.13
N TRP A 90 -4.59 4.54 12.27
CA TRP A 90 -5.44 4.72 13.44
C TRP A 90 -6.20 3.44 13.77
N LYS A 91 -6.92 3.46 14.89
CA LYS A 91 -7.75 2.35 15.36
C LYS A 91 -9.22 2.82 15.46
N PRO A 92 -10.19 1.93 15.21
CA PRO A 92 -10.00 0.52 14.89
C PRO A 92 -9.55 0.30 13.43
N LEU A 93 -8.80 -0.79 13.18
CA LEU A 93 -8.11 -0.98 11.89
C LEU A 93 -9.07 -1.18 10.71
N ASN A 94 -10.25 -1.76 10.96
CA ASN A 94 -11.34 -1.89 9.99
C ASN A 94 -12.03 -0.56 9.64
N GLU A 95 -11.59 0.56 10.23
CA GLU A 95 -12.00 1.94 9.91
C GLU A 95 -10.77 2.80 9.51
N CYS A 96 -9.60 2.19 9.34
CA CYS A 96 -8.37 2.84 8.90
C CYS A 96 -8.31 2.89 7.36
N LEU A 97 -8.06 4.08 6.79
CA LEU A 97 -8.29 4.33 5.37
C LEU A 97 -7.51 3.37 4.46
N TYR A 98 -6.22 3.13 4.70
CA TYR A 98 -5.43 2.26 3.82
C TYR A 98 -5.91 0.80 3.88
N VAL A 99 -6.35 0.34 5.06
CA VAL A 99 -6.84 -1.03 5.28
C VAL A 99 -8.11 -1.22 4.46
N VAL A 100 -9.12 -0.36 4.69
CA VAL A 100 -10.44 -0.48 4.04
C VAL A 100 -10.33 -0.19 2.54
N LEU A 101 -9.41 0.69 2.10
CA LEU A 101 -9.13 0.90 0.68
C LEU A 101 -8.52 -0.35 0.03
N ASN A 102 -7.45 -0.91 0.60
CA ASN A 102 -6.81 -2.10 0.05
C ASN A 102 -7.75 -3.33 0.08
N ASP A 103 -8.52 -3.51 1.16
CA ASP A 103 -9.59 -4.53 1.23
C ASP A 103 -10.66 -4.31 0.15
N THR A 104 -11.05 -3.05 -0.09
CA THR A 104 -11.99 -2.71 -1.17
C THR A 104 -11.41 -3.03 -2.54
N LEU A 105 -10.13 -2.73 -2.78
CA LEU A 105 -9.45 -3.02 -4.05
C LEU A 105 -9.29 -4.53 -4.30
N ARG A 106 -9.08 -5.33 -3.26
CA ARG A 106 -8.97 -6.80 -3.32
C ARG A 106 -10.31 -7.53 -3.48
N ALA A 107 -11.42 -6.89 -3.09
CA ALA A 107 -12.73 -7.54 -3.06
C ALA A 107 -13.26 -7.91 -4.46
N LYS A 108 -13.83 -9.11 -4.62
CA LYS A 108 -14.48 -9.54 -5.88
C LYS A 108 -15.62 -8.60 -6.31
N ASN A 109 -16.37 -8.05 -5.35
CA ASN A 109 -17.45 -7.11 -5.61
C ASN A 109 -17.03 -5.62 -5.58
N ARG A 110 -15.74 -5.33 -5.76
CA ARG A 110 -15.19 -3.96 -5.65
C ARG A 110 -15.89 -2.92 -6.52
N LEU A 111 -16.38 -3.28 -7.71
CA LEU A 111 -17.05 -2.33 -8.61
C LEU A 111 -18.30 -1.69 -7.99
N GLN A 112 -18.93 -2.35 -7.01
CA GLN A 112 -20.07 -1.80 -6.25
C GLN A 112 -19.63 -0.85 -5.12
N LYS A 113 -18.39 -0.99 -4.63
CA LYS A 113 -17.82 -0.24 -3.49
C LYS A 113 -16.98 0.96 -3.93
N LEU A 114 -16.23 0.81 -5.03
CA LEU A 114 -15.32 1.82 -5.59
C LEU A 114 -15.97 3.19 -5.88
N PRO A 115 -17.27 3.32 -6.24
CA PRO A 115 -17.89 4.63 -6.42
C PRO A 115 -17.78 5.57 -5.20
N LEU A 116 -17.81 5.03 -3.97
CA LEU A 116 -17.59 5.82 -2.74
C LEU A 116 -16.15 6.34 -2.64
N TRP A 117 -15.20 5.64 -3.26
CA TRP A 117 -13.77 5.96 -3.25
C TRP A 117 -13.34 6.86 -4.41
N TYR A 118 -14.18 7.13 -5.41
CA TYR A 118 -13.74 7.81 -6.65
C TYR A 118 -13.13 9.20 -6.43
N LEU A 119 -13.67 10.04 -5.55
CA LEU A 119 -13.07 11.37 -5.28
C LEU A 119 -11.69 11.24 -4.60
N TYR A 120 -11.57 10.34 -3.62
CA TYR A 120 -10.30 10.07 -2.95
C TYR A 120 -9.26 9.45 -3.90
N LEU A 121 -9.64 8.42 -4.66
CA LEU A 121 -8.79 7.79 -5.67
C LEU A 121 -8.36 8.78 -6.76
N ARG A 122 -9.24 9.68 -7.19
CA ARG A 122 -8.90 10.75 -8.15
C ARG A 122 -7.79 11.64 -7.62
N LEU A 123 -7.91 12.13 -6.39
CA LEU A 123 -6.89 12.99 -5.76
C LEU A 123 -5.58 12.24 -5.50
N PHE A 124 -5.67 11.06 -4.88
CA PHE A 124 -4.52 10.24 -4.49
C PHE A 124 -3.73 9.73 -5.69
N LEU A 125 -4.39 9.22 -6.73
CA LEU A 125 -3.71 8.77 -7.95
C LEU A 125 -3.13 9.94 -8.73
N ASN A 126 -3.80 11.11 -8.78
CA ASN A 126 -3.22 12.31 -9.40
C ASN A 126 -1.91 12.72 -8.71
N ALA A 127 -1.87 12.67 -7.37
CA ALA A 127 -0.65 12.91 -6.60
C ALA A 127 0.45 11.88 -6.91
N LEU A 128 0.14 10.57 -6.87
CA LEU A 128 1.12 9.51 -7.13
C LEU A 128 1.66 9.51 -8.57
N PHE A 129 0.83 9.82 -9.57
CA PHE A 129 1.29 9.88 -10.96
C PHE A 129 2.26 11.03 -11.23
N ARG A 130 2.24 12.08 -10.41
CA ARG A 130 3.18 13.22 -10.48
C ARG A 130 4.52 12.94 -9.80
N LEU A 131 4.60 11.93 -8.93
CA LEU A 131 5.86 11.51 -8.30
C LEU A 131 6.72 10.69 -9.28
N PRO A 132 8.06 10.81 -9.21
CA PRO A 132 8.97 10.10 -10.09
C PRO A 132 8.89 8.58 -9.92
N LEU A 133 9.16 7.86 -11.00
CA LEU A 133 9.37 6.42 -10.96
C LEU A 133 10.71 6.12 -10.32
N VAL A 134 10.73 5.17 -9.39
CA VAL A 134 11.95 4.65 -8.76
C VAL A 134 12.03 3.14 -9.00
N PRO A 135 12.79 2.69 -10.01
CA PRO A 135 13.16 1.28 -10.12
C PRO A 135 13.92 0.85 -8.87
N ALA A 136 13.44 -0.19 -8.20
CA ALA A 136 13.91 -0.56 -6.87
C ALA A 136 13.80 -2.06 -6.61
N MET A 137 14.71 -2.58 -5.78
CA MET A 137 14.47 -3.83 -5.07
C MET A 137 13.68 -3.52 -3.80
N ALA A 138 12.49 -4.10 -3.72
CA ALA A 138 11.58 -3.96 -2.59
C ALA A 138 11.39 -5.30 -1.88
N TYR A 139 11.12 -5.25 -0.57
CA TYR A 139 11.01 -6.44 0.26
C TYR A 139 9.70 -6.41 1.07
N ARG A 140 9.03 -7.57 1.15
CA ARG A 140 7.89 -7.80 2.04
C ARG A 140 8.06 -9.12 2.78
N GLY A 141 7.51 -9.23 3.99
CA GLY A 141 7.64 -10.44 4.80
C GLY A 141 6.38 -10.75 5.57
N VAL A 142 6.02 -12.04 5.62
CA VAL A 142 4.81 -12.54 6.29
C VAL A 142 5.11 -13.80 7.09
N ARG A 143 4.42 -13.98 8.22
CA ARG A 143 4.60 -15.11 9.16
C ARG A 143 3.70 -16.30 8.81
N LEU A 144 3.65 -16.65 7.53
CA LEU A 144 2.91 -17.77 6.97
C LEU A 144 3.70 -18.35 5.79
N ASP A 145 3.48 -19.63 5.48
CA ASP A 145 3.83 -20.18 4.16
C ASP A 145 2.83 -19.68 3.11
N LEU A 146 3.33 -19.06 2.04
CA LEU A 146 2.57 -18.74 0.83
C LEU A 146 3.17 -19.39 -0.43
N SER A 147 4.21 -20.22 -0.32
CA SER A 147 4.91 -20.83 -1.46
C SER A 147 3.97 -21.54 -2.43
N ASN A 148 3.03 -22.33 -1.89
CA ASN A 148 1.98 -23.05 -2.63
C ASN A 148 1.01 -22.15 -3.42
N ARG A 149 1.00 -20.83 -3.19
CA ARG A 149 0.15 -19.85 -3.90
C ARG A 149 0.89 -19.11 -5.01
N TYR A 150 2.23 -19.18 -5.05
CA TYR A 150 3.07 -18.41 -5.97
C TYR A 150 3.90 -19.36 -6.82
N ILE A 151 3.26 -19.93 -7.85
CA ILE A 151 3.87 -20.92 -8.75
C ILE A 151 4.81 -20.23 -9.75
N LYS A 152 6.05 -20.73 -9.83
CA LYS A 152 7.08 -20.18 -10.73
C LYS A 152 6.64 -20.22 -12.19
N GLY A 153 6.77 -19.09 -12.87
CA GLY A 153 6.43 -18.90 -14.28
C GLY A 153 5.09 -18.21 -14.49
N GLU A 154 4.18 -18.25 -13.52
CA GLU A 154 2.86 -17.61 -13.60
C GLU A 154 2.94 -16.08 -13.46
N SER A 155 1.91 -15.41 -13.95
CA SER A 155 1.69 -13.97 -13.77
C SER A 155 0.51 -13.73 -12.83
N ILE A 156 0.70 -12.84 -11.87
CA ILE A 156 -0.27 -12.45 -10.84
C ILE A 156 -0.48 -10.94 -10.85
N VAL A 157 -1.55 -10.47 -10.19
CA VAL A 157 -1.80 -9.05 -9.96
C VAL A 157 -1.98 -8.82 -8.47
N TRP A 158 -1.28 -7.84 -7.92
CA TRP A 158 -1.55 -7.29 -6.59
C TRP A 158 -2.51 -6.12 -6.75
N TRP A 159 -3.72 -6.27 -6.22
CA TRP A 159 -4.80 -5.33 -6.43
C TRP A 159 -4.80 -4.18 -5.44
N GLY A 160 -4.34 -4.40 -4.20
CA GLY A 160 -4.10 -3.32 -3.24
C GLY A 160 -2.86 -2.49 -3.59
N PHE A 161 -2.79 -1.26 -3.09
CA PHE A 161 -1.53 -0.52 -3.07
C PHE A 161 -0.57 -1.23 -2.11
N SER A 162 0.70 -1.39 -2.51
CA SER A 162 1.67 -2.14 -1.70
C SER A 162 2.74 -1.22 -1.13
N SER A 163 2.66 -0.97 0.17
CA SER A 163 3.74 -0.32 0.93
C SER A 163 4.93 -1.29 1.03
N CYS A 164 6.11 -0.84 0.64
CA CYS A 164 7.30 -1.66 0.56
C CYS A 164 8.51 -0.93 1.16
N THR A 165 9.39 -1.69 1.80
CA THR A 165 10.70 -1.17 2.23
C THR A 165 11.77 -1.61 1.25
N THR A 166 12.72 -0.72 0.97
CA THR A 166 13.95 -1.03 0.24
C THR A 166 15.04 -1.61 1.15
N SER A 167 14.84 -1.55 2.48
CA SER A 167 15.79 -2.03 3.47
C SER A 167 15.47 -3.46 3.92
N MET A 168 16.12 -4.44 3.30
CA MET A 168 16.00 -5.87 3.67
C MET A 168 16.29 -6.14 5.15
N GLY A 169 17.11 -5.30 5.80
CA GLY A 169 17.43 -5.42 7.23
C GLY A 169 16.22 -5.31 8.16
N VAL A 170 15.19 -4.56 7.76
CA VAL A 170 13.94 -4.38 8.53
C VAL A 170 13.23 -5.72 8.77
N LEU A 171 13.32 -6.65 7.82
CA LEU A 171 12.72 -7.98 7.93
C LEU A 171 13.36 -8.85 9.03
N GLN A 172 14.58 -8.56 9.48
CA GLN A 172 15.22 -9.35 10.56
C GLN A 172 14.52 -9.18 11.91
N SER A 173 13.77 -8.09 12.08
CA SER A 173 13.03 -7.80 13.30
C SER A 173 11.89 -8.82 13.48
N ASP A 174 11.70 -9.27 14.72
CA ASP A 174 10.35 -9.66 15.16
C ASP A 174 9.41 -8.43 15.02
N LEU A 175 8.08 -8.57 15.11
CA LEU A 175 7.09 -7.67 14.47
C LEU A 175 6.95 -7.90 12.94
N PHE A 176 7.99 -7.67 12.13
CA PHE A 176 7.98 -8.00 10.67
C PHE A 176 8.18 -9.52 10.44
N LEU A 177 9.08 -9.95 9.54
CA LEU A 177 9.28 -11.36 9.19
C LEU A 177 9.87 -12.17 10.36
N GLY A 178 10.92 -11.66 11.01
CA GLY A 178 11.62 -12.33 12.10
C GLY A 178 12.47 -13.54 11.67
N LYS A 179 12.99 -14.27 12.67
CA LYS A 179 13.99 -15.34 12.49
C LYS A 179 13.49 -16.76 12.77
N ARG A 180 12.22 -16.95 13.15
CA ARG A 180 11.66 -18.23 13.64
C ARG A 180 10.26 -18.47 13.10
N GLY A 181 9.88 -19.74 12.98
CA GLY A 181 8.55 -20.17 12.53
C GLY A 181 8.37 -20.03 11.02
N THR A 182 7.39 -20.76 10.49
CA THR A 182 7.02 -20.79 9.08
C THR A 182 6.69 -19.39 8.57
N ARG A 183 7.45 -18.91 7.58
CA ARG A 183 7.38 -17.53 7.10
C ARG A 183 7.82 -17.41 5.65
N THR A 184 7.30 -16.41 4.95
CA THR A 184 7.59 -16.15 3.53
C THR A 184 8.16 -14.76 3.34
N MET A 185 9.30 -14.67 2.65
CA MET A 185 9.91 -13.42 2.21
C MET A 185 9.69 -13.22 0.70
N PHE A 186 9.15 -12.06 0.34
CA PHE A 186 9.05 -11.61 -1.04
C PHE A 186 10.19 -10.65 -1.35
N THR A 187 10.89 -10.92 -2.46
CA THR A 187 11.83 -10.00 -3.09
C THR A 187 11.21 -9.53 -4.41
N LEU A 188 10.99 -8.23 -4.54
CA LEU A 188 10.30 -7.60 -5.65
C LEU A 188 11.30 -6.78 -6.47
N GLN A 189 11.42 -7.06 -7.77
CA GLN A 189 12.15 -6.18 -8.68
C GLN A 189 11.13 -5.26 -9.36
N CYS A 190 10.98 -4.07 -8.80
CA CYS A 190 10.00 -3.08 -9.19
C CYS A 190 10.57 -2.10 -10.23
N LYS A 191 9.72 -1.71 -11.19
CA LYS A 191 9.99 -0.77 -12.28
C LYS A 191 9.25 0.55 -12.07
N SER A 192 8.09 0.54 -11.39
CA SER A 192 7.22 1.73 -11.27
C SER A 192 6.91 2.18 -9.83
N ALA A 193 7.70 1.78 -8.84
CA ALA A 193 7.52 2.24 -7.46
C ALA A 193 7.58 3.78 -7.36
N ARG A 194 6.82 4.35 -6.42
CA ARG A 194 6.83 5.78 -6.08
C ARG A 194 7.52 6.00 -4.75
N ASP A 195 8.51 6.88 -4.71
CA ASP A 195 9.08 7.40 -3.47
C ASP A 195 8.08 8.35 -2.83
N ILE A 196 7.48 7.93 -1.71
CA ILE A 196 6.52 8.74 -0.96
C ILE A 196 7.10 9.30 0.35
N ARG A 197 8.41 9.17 0.59
CA ARG A 197 9.04 9.48 1.89
C ARG A 197 8.81 10.91 2.37
N LYS A 198 8.81 11.88 1.46
CA LYS A 198 8.54 13.31 1.77
C LYS A 198 7.06 13.63 2.02
N HIS A 199 6.18 12.69 1.72
CA HIS A 199 4.72 12.83 1.80
C HIS A 199 4.08 11.84 2.79
N SER A 200 4.83 10.83 3.26
CA SER A 200 4.39 9.86 4.26
C SER A 200 4.29 10.50 5.65
N PHE A 201 3.34 10.02 6.46
CA PHE A 201 3.26 10.35 7.89
C PHE A 201 4.45 9.78 8.68
N PHE A 202 5.12 8.75 8.14
CA PHE A 202 6.26 8.07 8.73
C PHE A 202 7.51 8.15 7.84
N PRO A 203 8.12 9.34 7.67
CA PRO A 203 9.23 9.56 6.71
C PRO A 203 10.48 8.70 6.98
N ALA A 204 10.63 8.15 8.18
CA ALA A 204 11.74 7.29 8.58
C ALA A 204 11.62 5.81 8.14
N GLU A 205 10.57 5.43 7.42
CA GLU A 205 10.35 4.05 6.95
C GLU A 205 11.03 3.74 5.61
N ASP A 206 11.64 4.75 4.97
CA ASP A 206 12.15 4.70 3.60
C ASP A 206 11.14 4.08 2.60
N GLU A 207 9.85 4.41 2.82
CA GLU A 207 8.70 3.80 2.18
C GLU A 207 8.60 4.13 0.70
N VAL A 208 8.57 3.07 -0.12
CA VAL A 208 8.18 3.15 -1.54
C VAL A 208 6.83 2.48 -1.72
N LEU A 209 5.96 3.09 -2.52
CA LEU A 209 4.61 2.60 -2.78
C LEU A 209 4.52 2.03 -4.19
N LEU A 210 4.01 0.80 -4.30
CA LEU A 210 3.61 0.22 -5.59
C LEU A 210 2.13 0.53 -5.82
N MET A 211 1.78 0.85 -7.07
CA MET A 211 0.42 1.22 -7.46
C MET A 211 -0.55 0.06 -7.25
N ALA A 212 -1.84 0.36 -7.07
CA ALA A 212 -2.88 -0.64 -7.17
C ALA A 212 -2.88 -1.30 -8.56
N ALA A 213 -3.19 -2.59 -8.61
CA ALA A 213 -3.18 -3.41 -9.82
C ALA A 213 -1.81 -3.59 -10.50
N THR A 214 -0.70 -3.57 -9.75
CA THR A 214 0.62 -3.94 -10.28
C THR A 214 0.66 -5.43 -10.64
N GLN A 215 1.06 -5.74 -11.88
CA GLN A 215 1.27 -7.11 -12.33
C GLN A 215 2.70 -7.56 -12.06
N PHE A 216 2.85 -8.81 -11.63
CA PHE A 216 4.14 -9.47 -11.45
C PHE A 216 4.18 -10.82 -12.16
N LYS A 217 5.37 -11.22 -12.60
CA LYS A 217 5.73 -12.60 -12.92
C LYS A 217 6.49 -13.23 -11.76
N ILE A 218 6.14 -14.47 -11.41
CA ILE A 218 6.86 -15.21 -10.37
C ILE A 218 8.11 -15.83 -11.01
N VAL A 219 9.29 -15.26 -10.76
CA VAL A 219 10.53 -15.65 -11.45
C VAL A 219 11.31 -16.75 -10.73
N SER A 220 11.20 -16.85 -9.42
CA SER A 220 11.84 -17.90 -8.62
C SER A 220 11.14 -18.14 -7.29
N SER A 221 11.31 -19.34 -6.75
CA SER A 221 10.97 -19.70 -5.38
C SER A 221 12.07 -20.57 -4.78
N LEU A 222 12.25 -20.50 -3.47
CA LEU A 222 13.20 -21.31 -2.71
C LEU A 222 12.58 -21.71 -1.37
N ASP A 223 12.71 -22.98 -1.04
CA ASP A 223 12.37 -23.54 0.27
C ASP A 223 13.67 -23.70 1.10
N GLN A 224 13.67 -23.18 2.33
CA GLN A 224 14.73 -23.33 3.34
C GLN A 224 14.14 -23.80 4.68
N GLY A 225 13.15 -24.69 4.64
CA GLY A 225 12.41 -25.18 5.81
C GLY A 225 11.43 -24.12 6.32
N ASP A 226 11.69 -23.58 7.51
CA ASP A 226 10.84 -22.53 8.11
C ASP A 226 10.78 -21.23 7.28
N LEU A 227 11.70 -21.00 6.34
CA LEU A 227 11.74 -19.81 5.49
C LEU A 227 11.52 -20.18 4.02
N HIS A 228 10.43 -19.68 3.46
CA HIS A 228 10.18 -19.68 2.02
C HIS A 228 10.58 -18.32 1.44
N MET A 229 11.18 -18.31 0.25
CA MET A 229 11.55 -17.09 -0.47
C MET A 229 10.90 -17.10 -1.85
N ILE A 230 10.28 -15.99 -2.23
CA ILE A 230 9.61 -15.82 -3.53
C ILE A 230 10.17 -14.56 -4.20
N GLN A 231 10.53 -14.67 -5.48
CA GLN A 231 11.03 -13.56 -6.29
C GLN A 231 10.00 -13.17 -7.35
N LEU A 232 9.65 -11.88 -7.40
CA LEU A 232 8.67 -11.31 -8.32
C LEU A 232 9.28 -10.27 -9.27
N GLU A 233 9.12 -10.53 -10.57
CA GLU A 233 9.31 -9.67 -11.76
C GLU A 233 8.20 -8.63 -11.95
N GLU A 234 8.30 -7.31 -11.72
CA GLU A 234 7.22 -6.39 -12.18
C GLU A 234 7.08 -6.44 -13.72
N THR A 235 5.87 -6.68 -14.24
CA THR A 235 5.60 -6.78 -15.68
C THR A 235 4.54 -5.80 -16.16
N THR A 236 4.63 -5.39 -17.43
CA THR A 236 3.61 -4.57 -18.07
C THR A 236 2.45 -5.45 -18.54
N PRO A 237 1.21 -5.28 -18.04
CA PRO A 237 0.06 -6.00 -18.55
C PRO A 237 -0.29 -5.57 -19.99
N PRO A 238 -0.97 -6.42 -20.78
CA PRO A 238 -1.33 -6.11 -22.18
C PRO A 238 -2.33 -4.95 -22.34
N PHE A 239 -2.99 -4.55 -21.26
CA PHE A 239 -3.85 -3.37 -21.17
C PHE A 239 -3.76 -2.75 -19.76
N PRO A 240 -4.05 -1.45 -19.57
CA PRO A 240 -4.03 -0.83 -18.26
C PRO A 240 -5.05 -1.46 -17.30
N LEU A 241 -4.55 -2.05 -16.20
CA LEU A 241 -5.38 -2.58 -15.11
C LEU A 241 -5.86 -1.51 -14.13
N LEU A 242 -5.20 -0.33 -14.17
CA LEU A 242 -5.60 0.90 -13.51
C LEU A 242 -5.81 1.96 -14.60
N GLN A 243 -7.07 2.30 -14.87
CA GLN A 243 -7.50 3.09 -16.03
C GLN A 243 -7.70 4.56 -15.63
N PRO A 244 -7.00 5.52 -16.26
CA PRO A 244 -7.09 6.95 -15.96
C PRO A 244 -8.25 7.64 -16.69
#